data_AF-A0A358KGA4-F1
#
_entry.id   AF-A0A358KGA4-F1
#
_cell.length_a   1.000
_cell.length_b   1.000
_cell.length_c   1.000
_cell.angle_alpha   90.00
_cell.angle_beta   90.00
_cell.angle_gamma   90.00
#
_symmetry.space_group_name_H-M   'P 1'
#
loop_
_entity.id
_entity.type
_entity.pdbx_description
1 polymer ?
#
loop_
_entity_poly.entity_id
_entity_poly.type
_entity_poly.pdbx_seq_one_letter_code
_entity_poly.pdbx_strand_id
1 'polypeptide(L)' 'GQALGQAEEQHTIVEPTITAKDRAHWAWQPLGQAAIPQVPQAGQLANPIDHFIAARLQPHALNQAPEADRRTLIRRLHFD' A
#
# COMPACT_ATOMS: atom_id res chain seq x y z
N GLY A 1 38.49 3.77 -38.30
CA GLY A 1 37.08 3.96 -38.72
C GLY A 1 36.21 3.14 -37.80
N GLN A 2 35.24 3.78 -37.15
CA GLN A 2 34.35 3.17 -36.16
C GLN A 2 33.56 1.99 -36.74
N ALA A 3 33.50 0.89 -36.00
CA ALA A 3 32.48 -0.16 -36.17
C ALA A 3 31.46 0.02 -35.04
N LEU A 4 30.42 0.82 -35.30
CA LEU A 4 29.24 0.91 -34.45
C LEU A 4 28.06 0.44 -35.30
N GLY A 5 27.48 -0.67 -34.90
CA GLY A 5 26.31 -1.28 -35.51
C GLY A 5 25.87 -2.43 -34.63
N GLN A 6 25.69 -2.16 -33.34
CA GLN A 6 24.98 -3.11 -32.49
C GLN A 6 23.56 -3.22 -33.05
N ALA A 7 23.23 -4.41 -33.52
CA ALA A 7 21.91 -4.75 -34.01
C ALA A 7 20.89 -4.45 -32.91
N GLU A 8 19.91 -3.61 -33.23
CA GLU A 8 18.74 -3.39 -32.40
C GLU A 8 17.96 -4.72 -32.34
N GLU A 9 18.09 -5.46 -31.24
CA GLU A 9 17.23 -6.60 -30.97
C GLU A 9 15.78 -6.09 -30.86
N GLN A 10 15.00 -6.33 -31.90
CA GLN A 10 13.57 -6.01 -31.94
C GLN A 10 12.83 -6.91 -30.95
N HIS A 11 12.72 -6.47 -29.71
CA HIS A 11 11.84 -7.12 -28.74
C HIS A 11 10.39 -6.87 -29.15
N THR A 12 9.75 -7.91 -29.70
CA THR A 12 8.31 -7.90 -29.92
C THR A 12 7.61 -7.94 -28.56
N ILE A 13 6.92 -6.87 -28.19
CA ILE A 13 6.09 -6.86 -26.98
C ILE A 13 4.87 -7.73 -27.27
N VAL A 14 4.83 -8.93 -26.67
CA VAL A 14 3.64 -9.79 -26.70
C VAL A 14 2.76 -9.41 -25.52
N GLU A 15 1.63 -8.75 -25.78
CA GLU A 15 0.70 -8.39 -24.72
C GLU A 15 -0.10 -9.62 -24.25
N PRO A 16 -0.13 -9.91 -22.94
CA PRO A 16 -0.91 -11.02 -22.41
C PRO A 16 -2.42 -10.75 -22.52
N THR A 17 -3.19 -11.79 -22.77
CA THR A 17 -4.66 -11.68 -22.84
C THR A 17 -5.25 -11.40 -21.45
N ILE A 18 -6.17 -10.42 -21.36
CA ILE A 18 -6.89 -10.09 -20.12
C ILE A 18 -7.82 -11.24 -19.72
N THR A 19 -7.55 -11.83 -18.56
CA THR A 19 -8.28 -12.95 -17.99
C THR A 19 -9.45 -12.51 -17.13
N ALA A 20 -10.27 -13.46 -16.68
CA ALA A 20 -11.32 -13.19 -15.70
C ALA A 20 -10.75 -12.73 -14.34
N LYS A 21 -9.57 -13.20 -13.95
CA LYS A 21 -8.89 -12.78 -12.71
C LYS A 21 -8.50 -11.31 -12.76
N ASP A 22 -8.02 -10.85 -13.90
CA ASP A 22 -7.65 -9.43 -14.10
C ASP A 22 -8.88 -8.52 -13.99
N ARG A 23 -10.01 -8.96 -14.54
CA ARG A 23 -11.30 -8.27 -14.40
C ARG A 23 -11.82 -8.27 -12.97
N ALA A 24 -11.46 -9.27 -12.16
CA ALA A 24 -11.82 -9.37 -10.75
C ALA A 24 -10.82 -8.64 -9.82
N HIS A 25 -9.82 -7.95 -10.35
CA HIS A 25 -8.86 -7.20 -9.54
C HIS A 25 -9.58 -6.13 -8.69
N TRP A 26 -9.13 -5.97 -7.45
CA TRP A 26 -9.81 -5.13 -6.44
C TRP A 26 -9.99 -3.67 -6.89
N ALA A 27 -9.07 -3.15 -7.70
CA ALA A 27 -9.13 -1.77 -8.21
C ALA A 27 -10.33 -1.53 -9.16
N TRP A 28 -10.90 -2.60 -9.74
CA TRP A 28 -12.05 -2.53 -10.63
C TRP A 28 -13.37 -2.93 -9.96
N GLN A 29 -13.32 -3.25 -8.67
CA GLN A 29 -14.51 -3.58 -7.89
C GLN A 29 -15.09 -2.31 -7.25
N PRO A 30 -16.42 -2.21 -7.10
CA PRO A 30 -17.03 -1.11 -6.37
C PRO A 30 -16.51 -1.09 -4.92
N LEU A 31 -16.20 0.09 -4.40
CA LEU A 31 -15.81 0.26 -3.01
C LEU A 31 -17.04 0.06 -2.10
N GLY A 32 -16.94 -0.90 -1.19
CA GLY A 32 -17.93 -1.08 -0.12
C GLY A 32 -17.57 -0.27 1.13
N GLN A 33 -18.58 0.08 1.93
CA GLN A 33 -18.34 0.65 3.26
C GLN A 33 -17.98 -0.46 4.24
N ALA A 34 -16.73 -0.43 4.71
CA ALA A 34 -16.28 -1.31 5.78
C ALA A 34 -16.75 -0.78 7.14
N ALA A 35 -17.34 -1.66 7.96
CA ALA A 35 -17.64 -1.33 9.35
C ALA A 35 -16.33 -1.16 10.14
N ILE A 36 -16.20 -0.05 10.87
CA ILE A 36 -15.01 0.23 11.68
C ILE A 36 -14.97 -0.76 12.85
N PRO A 37 -13.87 -1.51 13.05
CA PRO A 37 -13.74 -2.43 14.17
C PRO A 37 -13.82 -1.72 15.51
N GLN A 38 -14.56 -2.32 16.45
CA GLN A 38 -14.55 -1.90 17.84
C GLN A 38 -13.36 -2.53 18.55
N VAL A 39 -12.48 -1.68 19.11
CA VAL A 39 -11.27 -2.11 19.83
C VAL A 39 -11.23 -1.42 21.19
N PRO A 40 -10.65 -2.04 22.24
CA PRO A 40 -10.63 -1.46 23.59
C PRO A 40 -10.03 -0.05 23.65
N GLN A 41 -9.02 0.23 22.83
CA GLN A 41 -8.32 1.51 22.75
C GLN A 41 -8.97 2.51 21.77
N ALA A 42 -10.20 2.26 21.29
CA ALA A 42 -10.87 3.08 20.28
C ALA A 42 -10.85 4.58 20.59
N GLY A 43 -11.01 4.98 21.86
CA GLY A 43 -10.98 6.40 22.27
C GLY A 43 -9.60 7.07 22.21
N GLN A 44 -8.53 6.32 21.94
CA GLN A 44 -7.15 6.80 21.85
C GLN A 44 -6.67 6.90 20.40
N LEU A 45 -7.46 6.41 19.44
CA LEU A 45 -7.13 6.40 18.02
C LEU A 45 -7.71 7.65 17.36
N ALA A 46 -6.84 8.46 16.74
CA ALA A 46 -7.27 9.69 16.08
C ALA A 46 -7.90 9.42 14.71
N ASN A 47 -7.48 8.35 14.03
CA ASN A 47 -7.95 8.02 12.68
C ASN A 47 -8.76 6.71 12.69
N PRO A 48 -9.96 6.68 12.06
CA PRO A 48 -10.72 5.44 11.84
C PRO A 48 -9.94 4.27 11.23
N ILE A 49 -8.91 4.55 10.43
CA ILE A 49 -8.05 3.52 9.82
C ILE A 49 -7.25 2.76 10.89
N ASP A 50 -6.84 3.43 11.96
CA ASP A 50 -6.02 2.85 13.02
C ASP A 50 -6.76 1.75 13.78
N HIS A 51 -8.10 1.75 13.75
CA HIS A 51 -8.92 0.68 14.33
C HIS A 51 -8.67 -0.66 13.64
N PHE A 52 -8.48 -0.67 12.32
CA PHE A 52 -8.20 -1.89 11.58
C PHE A 52 -6.81 -2.43 11.91
N ILE A 53 -5.84 -1.54 12.12
CA ILE A 53 -4.48 -1.89 12.56
C ILE A 53 -4.54 -2.46 13.99
N ALA A 54 -5.18 -1.76 14.92
CA ALA A 54 -5.34 -2.19 16.30
C ALA A 54 -6.06 -3.56 16.40
N ALA A 55 -7.11 -3.76 15.62
CA ALA A 55 -7.84 -5.03 15.56
C ALA A 55 -6.96 -6.19 15.07
N ARG A 56 -6.00 -5.93 14.18
CA ARG A 56 -5.02 -6.93 13.73
C ARG A 56 -3.90 -7.17 14.74
N LEU A 57 -3.46 -6.15 15.47
CA LEU A 57 -2.38 -6.28 16.44
C LEU A 57 -2.82 -6.98 17.74
N GLN A 58 -4.08 -6.81 18.15
CA GLN A 58 -4.61 -7.33 19.42
C GLN A 58 -4.47 -8.86 19.57
N PRO A 59 -4.82 -9.70 18.57
CA PRO A 59 -4.61 -11.15 18.65
C PRO A 59 -3.14 -11.56 18.82
N HIS A 60 -2.21 -10.68 18.42
CA HIS A 60 -0.77 -10.91 18.52
C HIS A 60 -0.15 -10.29 19.78
N ALA A 61 -0.96 -9.70 20.66
CA ALA A 61 -0.51 -8.96 21.84
C ALA A 61 0.50 -7.85 21.50
N LEU A 62 0.37 -7.25 20.31
CA LEU A 62 1.19 -6.13 19.85
C LEU A 62 0.44 -4.81 20.05
N ASN A 63 1.21 -3.74 20.19
CA ASN A 63 0.70 -2.37 20.27
C ASN A 63 1.19 -1.54 19.08
N GLN A 64 0.52 -0.42 18.82
CA GLN A 64 0.97 0.53 17.82
C GLN A 64 2.34 1.10 18.20
N ALA A 65 3.12 1.47 17.18
CA ALA A 65 4.36 2.21 17.39
C ALA A 65 4.04 3.59 18.01
N PRO A 66 4.93 4.13 18.84
CA PRO A 66 4.78 5.49 19.34
C PRO A 66 4.76 6.50 18.19
N GLU A 67 4.14 7.65 18.42
CA GLU A 67 4.18 8.74 17.47
C GLU A 67 5.62 9.16 17.17
N ALA A 68 5.92 9.38 15.89
CA ALA A 68 7.24 9.82 15.48
C ALA A 68 7.53 11.22 16.05
N ASP A 69 8.78 11.47 16.44
CA ASP A 69 9.17 12.78 16.91
C ASP A 69 9.03 13.86 15.82
N ARG A 70 8.89 15.12 16.25
CA ARG A 70 8.70 16.27 15.35
C ARG A 70 9.80 16.41 14.30
N ARG A 71 11.07 16.11 14.64
CA ARG A 71 12.19 16.22 13.71
C ARG A 71 12.07 15.15 12.61
N THR A 72 11.69 13.94 13.00
CA THR A 72 11.40 12.83 12.06
C THR A 72 10.25 13.19 11.13
N LEU A 73 9.17 13.75 11.64
CA LEU A 73 8.02 14.18 10.83
C LEU A 73 8.42 15.28 9.82
N ILE A 74 9.14 16.32 10.25
CA ILE A 74 9.60 17.39 9.36
C ILE A 74 10.47 16.82 8.23
N ARG A 75 11.38 15.90 8.54
CA ARG A 75 12.24 15.28 7.53
C ARG A 75 11.43 14.51 6.49
N ARG A 76 10.46 13.67 6.89
CA ARG A 76 9.62 12.91 5.94
C ARG A 76 8.81 13.84 5.04
N LEU A 77 8.25 14.91 5.60
CA LEU A 77 7.45 15.86 4.80
C LEU A 77 8.27 16.59 3.72
N HIS A 78 9.57 16.81 3.95
CA HIS A 78 10.42 17.58 3.03
C HIS A 78 11.26 16.72 2.09
N PHE A 79 11.65 15.52 2.51
CA PHE A 79 12.62 14.68 1.78
C PHE A 79 12.04 13.37 1.24
N ASP A 80 10.84 12.97 1.66
CA ASP A 80 10.12 11.79 1.14
C ASP A 80 9.16 12.21 0.02
#